data_AF-A0A553KN68-F1
#
_entry.id   AF-A0A553KN68-F1
#
_cell.length_a   1.000
_cell.length_b   1.000
_cell.length_c   1.000
_cell.angle_alpha   90.00
_cell.angle_beta   90.00
_cell.angle_gamma   90.00
#
_symmetry.space_group_name_H-M   'P 1'
#
loop_
_entity.id
_entity.type
_entity.pdbx_description
1 polymer ?
#
loop_
_entity_poly.entity_id
_entity_poly.type
_entity_poly.pdbx_seq_one_letter_code
_entity_poly.pdbx_strand_id
1 'polypeptide(L)'
;MKFLKKILSSLFALVLLFGSILPSASAKTVEKQTESYIDSQKKHNRVELKMKGDGDDAYELALFIKLGLLNNDDVYKWHEGGFDSIIESINYHYEKHAKEVGATDAAQYLRKAIAFAQTAKKGVKPTPVSGPVDGVKRYRKNGRYIDLAPDGRIVSFGTT
;
A
#
# COMPACT_ATOMS: atom_id res chain seq x y z
N MET A 1 -1.37 -22.66 -23.19
CA MET A 1 -1.51 -23.58 -22.03
C MET A 1 -0.23 -24.31 -21.59
N LYS A 2 0.82 -24.47 -22.42
CA LYS A 2 2.06 -25.16 -21.99
C LYS A 2 3.00 -24.32 -21.11
N PHE A 3 2.92 -22.99 -21.19
CA PHE A 3 3.77 -22.08 -20.41
C PHE A 3 3.38 -22.02 -18.91
N LEU A 4 2.07 -22.04 -18.61
CA LEU A 4 1.54 -22.00 -17.24
C LEU A 4 1.93 -23.24 -16.41
N LYS A 5 2.01 -24.41 -17.04
CA LYS A 5 2.42 -25.65 -16.36
C LYS A 5 3.88 -25.62 -15.90
N LYS A 6 4.74 -24.87 -16.60
CA LYS A 6 6.18 -24.78 -16.30
C LYS A 6 6.48 -23.85 -15.12
N ILE A 7 5.63 -22.84 -14.90
CA ILE A 7 5.72 -21.89 -13.78
C ILE A 7 5.23 -22.56 -12.49
N LEU A 8 4.13 -23.33 -12.54
CA LEU A 8 3.61 -24.05 -11.37
C LEU A 8 4.58 -25.12 -10.85
N SER A 9 5.29 -25.83 -11.73
CA SER A 9 6.29 -26.83 -11.29
C SER A 9 7.51 -26.19 -10.61
N SER A 10 7.84 -24.94 -10.95
CA SER A 10 8.99 -24.22 -10.37
C SER A 10 8.69 -23.72 -8.95
N LEU A 11 7.44 -23.38 -8.65
CA LEU A 11 6.99 -23.02 -7.30
C LEU A 11 6.88 -24.24 -6.37
N PHE A 12 6.62 -25.43 -6.92
CA PHE A 12 6.60 -26.68 -6.17
C PHE A 12 7.98 -27.08 -5.61
N ALA A 13 9.07 -26.66 -6.26
CA ALA A 13 10.43 -26.98 -5.82
C ALA A 13 10.94 -26.08 -4.67
N LEU A 14 10.42 -24.86 -4.53
CA LEU A 14 10.90 -23.91 -3.51
C LEU A 14 10.26 -24.18 -2.13
N VAL A 15 9.04 -24.70 -2.10
CA VAL A 15 8.33 -25.08 -0.87
C VAL A 15 8.98 -26.29 -0.17
N LEU A 16 9.77 -27.10 -0.89
CA LEU A 16 10.46 -28.26 -0.33
C LEU A 16 11.80 -27.94 0.36
N LEU A 17 12.32 -26.71 0.27
CA LEU A 17 13.63 -26.35 0.85
C LEU A 17 13.59 -25.78 2.28
N PHE A 18 12.42 -25.40 2.80
CA PHE A 18 12.28 -24.89 4.17
C PHE A 18 11.05 -25.50 4.83
N GLY A 19 11.22 -26.62 5.55
CA GLY A 19 10.11 -27.18 6.30
C GLY A 19 10.28 -28.65 6.65
N SER A 20 11.25 -28.93 7.50
CA SER A 20 11.35 -30.17 8.27
C SER A 20 10.02 -30.51 8.95
N ILE A 21 9.57 -31.76 8.74
CA ILE A 21 8.62 -32.55 9.55
C ILE A 21 7.15 -32.09 9.48
N LEU A 22 6.36 -32.78 8.67
CA LEU A 22 4.91 -32.94 8.87
C LEU A 22 4.53 -34.42 8.73
N PRO A 23 3.65 -34.95 9.61
CA PRO A 23 3.20 -36.34 9.58
C PRO A 23 2.37 -36.60 8.33
N SER A 24 2.20 -37.89 7.98
CA SER A 24 1.51 -38.39 6.79
C SER A 24 0.03 -37.97 6.72
N ALA A 25 -0.23 -36.72 6.38
CA ALA A 25 -1.53 -36.26 5.96
C ALA A 25 -1.82 -36.84 4.57
N SER A 26 -2.99 -37.45 4.41
CA SER A 26 -3.46 -37.91 3.10
C SER A 26 -3.41 -36.75 2.10
N ALA A 27 -3.01 -37.02 0.85
CA ALA A 27 -2.92 -36.02 -0.20
C ALA A 27 -4.19 -35.15 -0.34
N LYS A 28 -5.37 -35.74 -0.09
CA LYS A 28 -6.66 -35.04 -0.09
C LYS A 28 -6.81 -34.01 1.03
N THR A 29 -6.21 -34.28 2.19
CA THR A 29 -6.22 -33.35 3.34
C THR A 29 -5.28 -32.17 3.07
N VAL A 30 -4.10 -32.45 2.50
CA VAL A 30 -3.14 -31.40 2.11
C VAL A 30 -3.72 -30.50 1.03
N GLU A 31 -4.34 -31.08 0.00
CA GLU A 31 -5.00 -30.35 -1.09
C GLU A 31 -6.10 -29.42 -0.57
N LYS A 32 -7.00 -29.92 0.28
CA LYS A 32 -8.08 -29.11 0.87
C LYS A 32 -7.55 -27.98 1.77
N GLN A 33 -6.46 -28.24 2.50
CA GLN A 33 -5.85 -27.25 3.38
C GLN A 33 -5.14 -26.15 2.56
N THR A 34 -4.49 -26.52 1.46
CA THR A 34 -3.91 -25.57 0.49
C THR A 34 -4.96 -24.74 -0.24
N GLU A 35 -6.09 -25.34 -0.64
CA GLU A 35 -7.20 -24.61 -1.26
C GLU A 35 -7.79 -23.57 -0.31
N SER A 36 -8.00 -23.93 0.96
CA SER A 36 -8.52 -22.98 1.96
C SER A 36 -7.53 -21.83 2.24
N TYR A 37 -6.22 -22.12 2.20
CA TYR A 37 -5.19 -21.11 2.37
C TYR A 37 -5.14 -20.16 1.16
N ILE A 38 -5.22 -20.69 -0.06
CA ILE A 38 -5.29 -19.89 -1.29
C ILE A 38 -6.57 -19.04 -1.33
N ASP A 39 -7.71 -19.59 -0.90
CA ASP A 39 -8.98 -18.86 -0.83
C ASP A 39 -8.96 -17.76 0.24
N SER A 40 -8.36 -18.02 1.39
CA SER A 40 -8.10 -17.03 2.44
C SER A 40 -7.19 -15.90 1.95
N GLN A 41 -6.10 -16.22 1.24
CA GLN A 41 -5.21 -15.22 0.63
C GLN A 41 -5.90 -14.46 -0.50
N LYS A 42 -6.75 -15.10 -1.32
CA LYS A 42 -7.59 -14.42 -2.31
C LYS A 42 -8.60 -13.47 -1.67
N LYS A 43 -9.14 -13.80 -0.50
CA LYS A 43 -10.10 -12.96 0.22
C LYS A 43 -9.43 -11.75 0.88
N HIS A 44 -8.20 -11.91 1.36
CA HIS A 44 -7.40 -10.82 1.93
C HIS A 44 -6.75 -9.91 0.87
N ASN A 45 -6.35 -10.47 -0.29
CA ASN A 45 -5.87 -9.69 -1.44
C ASN A 45 -7.00 -9.16 -2.34
N ARG A 46 -8.26 -9.27 -1.93
CA ARG A 46 -9.39 -8.70 -2.66
C ARG A 46 -9.69 -7.28 -2.16
N VAL A 47 -8.78 -6.37 -2.50
CA VAL A 47 -9.30 -5.20 -3.20
C VAL A 47 -9.36 -5.64 -4.64
N GLU A 48 -10.57 -5.92 -5.14
CA GLU A 48 -10.79 -5.84 -6.57
C GLU A 48 -10.51 -4.38 -6.94
N LEU A 49 -9.23 -4.06 -7.22
CA LEU A 49 -8.90 -2.97 -8.12
C LEU A 49 -9.73 -3.29 -9.35
N LYS A 50 -10.83 -2.56 -9.53
CA LYS A 50 -11.71 -2.69 -10.68
C LYS A 50 -10.91 -2.16 -11.87
N MET A 51 -10.04 -3.03 -12.37
CA MET A 51 -9.23 -2.78 -13.55
C MET A 51 -10.18 -2.69 -14.72
N LYS A 52 -10.51 -1.45 -15.09
CA LYS A 52 -11.20 -1.14 -16.35
C LYS A 52 -10.11 -1.22 -17.40
N GLY A 53 -10.05 -2.32 -18.14
CA GLY A 53 -9.02 -2.56 -19.14
C GLY A 53 -8.99 -1.55 -20.30
N ASP A 54 -8.52 -0.33 -20.04
CA ASP A 54 -8.26 0.77 -20.98
C ASP A 54 -6.76 1.11 -21.11
N GLY A 55 -5.92 0.63 -20.17
CA GLY A 55 -4.46 0.73 -20.23
C GLY A 55 -3.85 1.39 -18.99
N ASP A 56 -4.64 2.18 -18.27
CA ASP A 56 -4.21 2.99 -17.12
C ASP A 56 -3.91 2.09 -15.91
N ASP A 57 -4.65 0.98 -15.80
CA ASP A 57 -4.47 -0.10 -14.83
C ASP A 57 -3.04 -0.69 -14.81
N ALA A 58 -2.40 -0.78 -15.99
CA ALA A 58 -1.06 -1.34 -16.09
C ALA A 58 0.01 -0.36 -15.57
N TYR A 59 -0.22 0.94 -15.77
CA TYR A 59 0.63 1.99 -15.24
C TYR A 59 0.54 2.04 -13.71
N GLU A 60 -0.67 2.02 -13.15
CA GLU A 60 -0.85 2.05 -11.70
C GLU A 60 -0.21 0.81 -11.04
N LEU A 61 -0.40 -0.38 -11.61
CA LEU A 61 0.25 -1.60 -11.12
C LEU A 61 1.78 -1.53 -11.19
N ALA A 62 2.33 -1.01 -12.30
CA ALA A 62 3.77 -0.80 -12.43
C ALA A 62 4.29 0.19 -11.37
N LEU A 63 3.51 1.23 -11.05
CA LEU A 63 3.85 2.21 -10.04
C LEU A 63 3.80 1.62 -8.62
N PHE A 64 2.78 0.81 -8.30
CA PHE A 64 2.72 0.02 -7.06
C PHE A 64 3.98 -0.84 -6.85
N ILE A 65 4.40 -1.54 -7.91
CA ILE A 65 5.60 -2.39 -7.87
C ILE A 65 6.87 -1.54 -7.71
N LYS A 66 7.03 -0.49 -8.52
CA LYS A 66 8.18 0.42 -8.50
C LYS A 66 8.37 1.06 -7.12
N LEU A 67 7.27 1.40 -6.45
CA LEU A 67 7.30 2.08 -5.14
C LEU A 67 7.39 1.11 -3.95
N GLY A 68 7.38 -0.20 -4.19
CA GLY A 68 7.39 -1.20 -3.13
C GLY A 68 6.11 -1.17 -2.28
N LEU A 69 4.99 -0.80 -2.88
CA LEU A 69 3.68 -0.66 -2.23
C LEU A 69 2.72 -1.81 -2.59
N LEU A 70 3.15 -2.76 -3.41
CA LEU A 70 2.36 -3.95 -3.72
C LEU A 70 2.01 -4.72 -2.43
N ASN A 71 0.74 -5.10 -2.28
CA ASN A 71 0.19 -5.77 -1.09
C ASN A 71 0.31 -4.96 0.21
N ASN A 72 0.38 -3.63 0.12
CA ASN A 72 0.37 -2.76 1.28
C ASN A 72 -0.99 -2.05 1.43
N ASP A 73 -1.85 -2.58 2.30
CA ASP A 73 -3.18 -2.01 2.57
C ASP A 73 -3.12 -0.60 3.21
N ASP A 74 -1.97 -0.20 3.76
CA ASP A 74 -1.79 1.14 4.29
C ASP A 74 -1.89 2.23 3.22
N VAL A 75 -1.77 1.87 1.93
CA VAL A 75 -1.99 2.78 0.81
C VAL A 75 -3.36 3.46 0.89
N TYR A 76 -4.40 2.74 1.32
CA TYR A 76 -5.76 3.29 1.42
C TYR A 76 -5.94 4.31 2.57
N LYS A 77 -4.92 4.51 3.41
CA LYS A 77 -4.87 5.61 4.39
C LYS A 77 -4.45 6.94 3.74
N TRP A 78 -4.03 6.92 2.49
CA TRP A 78 -3.67 8.09 1.69
C TRP A 78 -4.84 8.47 0.75
N HIS A 79 -4.97 9.76 0.48
CA HIS A 79 -6.00 10.34 -0.38
C HIS A 79 -5.40 10.68 -1.74
N GLU A 80 -6.14 10.40 -2.80
CA GLU A 80 -5.81 10.74 -4.18
C GLU A 80 -5.65 12.25 -4.42
N GLY A 81 -6.11 13.13 -3.51
CA GLY A 81 -6.02 14.57 -3.73
C GLY A 81 -6.74 15.00 -5.00
N GLY A 82 -6.02 15.72 -5.87
CA GLY A 82 -6.45 16.04 -7.23
C GLY A 82 -5.76 15.19 -8.30
N PHE A 83 -5.22 14.02 -7.94
CA PHE A 83 -4.59 13.05 -8.86
C PHE A 83 -5.59 11.97 -9.27
N ASP A 84 -5.26 11.24 -10.33
CA ASP A 84 -6.15 10.20 -10.89
C ASP A 84 -6.18 8.93 -10.02
N SER A 85 -5.14 8.71 -9.20
CA SER A 85 -5.08 7.58 -8.25
C SER A 85 -4.38 7.90 -6.93
N ILE A 86 -4.61 7.05 -5.92
CA ILE A 86 -3.91 7.13 -4.62
C ILE A 86 -2.40 6.97 -4.82
N ILE A 87 -1.98 6.06 -5.71
CA ILE A 87 -0.56 5.78 -5.93
C ILE A 87 0.16 6.91 -6.65
N GLU A 88 -0.50 7.59 -7.59
CA GLU A 88 0.06 8.80 -8.20
C GLU A 88 0.25 9.91 -7.15
N SER A 89 -0.75 10.12 -6.29
CA SER A 89 -0.66 11.07 -5.18
C SER A 89 0.51 10.72 -4.24
N ILE A 90 0.65 9.45 -3.83
CA ILE A 90 1.79 9.01 -3.01
C ILE A 90 3.11 9.24 -3.75
N ASN A 91 3.21 8.88 -5.04
CA ASN A 91 4.44 9.05 -5.81
C ASN A 91 4.87 10.52 -5.86
N TYR A 92 3.94 11.40 -6.20
CA TYR A 92 4.18 12.84 -6.30
C TYR A 92 4.70 13.39 -4.96
N HIS A 93 4.01 13.09 -3.86
CA HIS A 93 4.39 13.59 -2.54
C HIS A 93 5.68 12.96 -2.02
N TYR A 94 5.93 11.68 -2.33
CA TYR A 94 7.19 11.00 -2.05
C TYR A 94 8.36 11.69 -2.77
N GLU A 95 8.28 11.87 -4.09
CA GLU A 95 9.35 12.50 -4.88
C GLU A 95 9.67 13.91 -4.38
N LYS A 96 8.65 14.63 -3.92
CA LYS A 96 8.78 15.99 -3.41
C LYS A 96 9.34 16.07 -1.99
N HIS A 97 8.86 15.23 -1.07
CA HIS A 97 9.07 15.42 0.37
C HIS A 97 9.85 14.30 1.07
N ALA A 98 10.22 13.21 0.38
CA ALA A 98 10.91 12.08 1.03
C ALA A 98 12.19 12.49 1.77
N LYS A 99 13.02 13.33 1.13
CA LYS A 99 14.28 13.81 1.71
C LYS A 99 14.05 14.62 2.99
N GLU A 100 13.01 15.46 3.02
CA GLU A 100 12.66 16.30 4.16
C GLU A 100 12.35 15.48 5.42
N VAL A 101 11.75 14.30 5.23
CA VAL A 101 11.34 13.42 6.33
C VAL A 101 12.29 12.23 6.51
N GLY A 102 13.43 12.25 5.81
CA GLY A 102 14.44 11.20 5.82
C GLY A 102 13.88 9.84 5.43
N ALA A 103 13.03 9.80 4.39
CA ALA A 103 12.54 8.58 3.77
C ALA A 103 13.46 8.16 2.62
N THR A 104 13.85 6.88 2.59
CA THR A 104 14.72 6.31 1.54
C THR A 104 13.94 5.68 0.38
N ASP A 105 12.67 5.37 0.61
CA ASP A 105 11.75 4.74 -0.33
C ASP A 105 10.31 5.14 0.00
N ALA A 106 9.39 4.92 -0.96
CA ALA A 106 8.00 5.34 -0.84
C ALA A 106 7.23 4.57 0.25
N ALA A 107 7.52 3.29 0.44
CA ALA A 107 6.94 2.51 1.53
C ALA A 107 7.34 3.07 2.90
N GLN A 108 8.60 3.47 3.07
CA GLN A 108 9.08 4.12 4.29
C GLN A 108 8.47 5.51 4.47
N TYR A 109 8.30 6.28 3.39
CA TYR A 109 7.61 7.56 3.42
C TYR A 109 6.16 7.41 3.91
N LEU A 110 5.41 6.46 3.35
CA LEU A 110 4.03 6.14 3.76
C LEU A 110 3.95 5.75 5.24
N ARG A 111 4.83 4.85 5.72
CA ARG A 111 4.88 4.46 7.14
C ARG A 111 5.16 5.65 8.06
N LYS A 112 6.08 6.53 7.68
CA LYS A 112 6.40 7.75 8.45
C LYS A 112 5.20 8.71 8.50
N ALA A 113 4.50 8.90 7.38
CA ALA A 113 3.31 9.74 7.33
C ALA A 113 2.20 9.20 8.25
N ILE A 114 1.93 7.90 8.18
CA ILE A 114 0.91 7.24 9.03
C ILE A 114 1.27 7.35 10.52
N ALA A 115 2.52 7.07 10.89
CA ALA A 115 2.97 7.19 12.27
C ALA A 115 2.86 8.64 12.77
N PHE A 116 3.17 9.62 11.93
CA PHE A 116 3.01 11.03 12.29
C PHE A 116 1.53 11.42 12.44
N ALA A 117 0.64 10.98 11.54
CA ALA A 117 -0.79 11.26 11.60
C ALA A 117 -1.44 10.87 12.94
N GLN A 118 -0.99 9.76 13.55
CA GLN A 118 -1.47 9.27 14.84
C GLN A 118 -1.20 10.25 16.01
N THR A 119 -0.15 11.06 15.89
CA THR A 119 0.31 11.95 16.97
C THR A 119 0.17 13.44 16.65
N ALA A 120 -0.01 13.78 15.36
CA ALA A 120 -0.05 15.13 14.85
C ALA A 120 -1.21 15.96 15.42
N LYS A 121 -2.39 15.36 15.63
CA LYS A 121 -3.58 16.07 16.13
C LYS A 121 -3.46 16.54 17.59
N LYS A 122 -2.61 15.89 18.39
CA LYS A 122 -2.55 16.11 19.84
C LYS A 122 -1.86 17.42 20.19
N GLY A 123 -2.60 18.34 20.79
CA GLY A 123 -2.08 19.59 21.36
C GLY A 123 -1.73 20.67 20.33
N VAL A 124 -2.26 20.57 19.10
CA VAL A 124 -2.01 21.56 18.03
C VAL A 124 -3.32 22.07 17.46
N LYS A 125 -3.34 23.35 17.08
CA LYS A 125 -4.46 23.97 16.36
C LYS A 125 -4.18 23.84 14.85
N PRO A 126 -4.98 23.08 14.07
CA PRO A 126 -4.77 22.97 12.64
C PRO A 126 -5.14 24.24 11.89
N THR A 127 -4.58 24.40 10.70
CA THR A 127 -4.94 25.47 9.74
C THR A 127 -5.61 24.88 8.51
N PRO A 128 -6.59 25.57 7.89
CA PRO A 128 -7.15 25.11 6.62
C PRO A 128 -6.08 25.10 5.51
N VAL A 129 -6.24 24.21 4.54
CA VAL A 129 -5.45 24.16 3.31
C VAL A 129 -6.40 24.21 2.14
N SER A 130 -6.21 25.20 1.26
CA SER A 130 -6.95 25.28 0.00
C SER A 130 -6.37 24.30 -1.01
N GLY A 131 -7.24 23.64 -1.78
CA GLY A 131 -6.82 22.71 -2.81
C GLY A 131 -7.99 21.93 -3.41
N PRO A 132 -7.71 20.88 -4.19
CA PRO A 132 -8.74 20.06 -4.84
C PRO A 132 -9.65 19.29 -3.88
N VAL A 133 -9.19 19.03 -2.65
CA VAL A 133 -9.98 18.36 -1.61
C VAL A 133 -10.47 19.40 -0.62
N ASP A 134 -11.78 19.52 -0.49
CA ASP A 134 -12.41 20.46 0.44
C ASP A 134 -12.20 20.06 1.91
N GLY A 135 -12.03 21.07 2.76
CA GLY A 135 -11.97 20.89 4.21
C GLY A 135 -10.67 20.27 4.74
N VAL A 136 -9.62 20.17 3.90
CA VAL A 136 -8.30 19.70 4.33
C VAL A 136 -7.72 20.60 5.42
N LYS A 137 -7.12 19.97 6.43
CA LYS A 137 -6.49 20.64 7.57
C LYS A 137 -5.04 20.22 7.70
N ARG A 138 -4.16 21.21 7.82
CA ARG A 138 -2.73 21.03 8.12
C ARG A 138 -2.48 21.00 9.62
N TYR A 139 -1.86 19.94 10.10
CA TYR A 139 -1.38 19.79 11.46
C TYR A 139 0.14 19.91 11.46
N ARG A 140 0.69 20.86 12.24
CA ARG A 140 2.13 21.11 12.36
C ARG A 140 2.63 20.69 13.72
N LYS A 141 3.71 19.90 13.77
CA LYS A 141 4.33 19.44 15.02
C LYS A 141 5.78 19.04 14.77
N ASN A 142 6.68 19.48 15.65
CA ASN A 142 8.11 19.11 15.62
C ASN A 142 8.78 19.36 14.24
N GLY A 143 8.54 20.52 13.63
CA GLY A 143 9.13 20.88 12.33
C GLY A 143 8.56 20.14 11.12
N ARG A 144 7.48 19.35 11.30
CA ARG A 144 6.80 18.60 10.25
C ARG A 144 5.35 19.00 10.15
N TYR A 145 4.76 18.78 8.98
CA TYR A 145 3.34 18.94 8.76
C TYR A 145 2.71 17.68 8.16
N ILE A 146 1.42 17.50 8.43
CA ILE A 146 0.58 16.55 7.71
C ILE A 146 -0.77 17.18 7.39
N ASP A 147 -1.19 17.02 6.14
CA ASP A 147 -2.47 17.46 5.63
C ASP A 147 -3.43 16.29 5.65
N LEU A 148 -4.55 16.45 6.36
CA LEU A 148 -5.58 15.43 6.51
C LEU A 148 -6.89 15.93 5.91
N ALA A 149 -7.48 15.10 5.05
CA ALA A 149 -8.84 15.30 4.56
C ALA A 149 -9.87 15.10 5.69
N PRO A 150 -11.13 15.54 5.50
CA PRO A 150 -12.19 15.36 6.51
C PRO A 150 -12.43 13.90 6.91
N ASP A 151 -12.24 12.96 5.99
CA ASP A 151 -12.33 11.51 6.22
C ASP A 151 -11.14 10.91 6.99
N GLY A 152 -10.12 11.73 7.27
CA GLY A 152 -8.93 11.36 8.01
C GLY A 152 -7.80 10.77 7.16
N ARG A 153 -7.98 10.59 5.85
CA ARG A 153 -6.92 10.17 4.94
C ARG A 153 -5.87 11.26 4.76
N ILE A 154 -4.63 10.83 4.49
CA ILE A 154 -3.47 11.71 4.33
C ILE A 154 -3.46 12.27 2.92
N VAL A 155 -3.37 13.59 2.78
CA VAL A 155 -3.24 14.28 1.48
C VAL A 155 -1.77 14.62 1.20
N SER A 156 -1.01 15.06 2.21
CA SER A 156 0.40 15.44 2.06
C SER A 156 1.15 15.32 3.39
N PHE A 157 2.45 15.04 3.34
CA PHE A 157 3.34 14.95 4.51
C PHE A 157 4.74 15.50 4.19
N GLY A 158 5.28 16.39 5.02
CA GLY A 158 6.59 17.00 4.78
C GLY A 158 7.10 17.82 5.96
N THR A 159 8.08 18.68 5.71
CA THR A 159 8.58 19.65 6.71
C THR A 159 7.92 21.03 6.57
N THR A 160 7.78 21.72 7.70
CA THR A 160 7.22 23.09 7.74
C THR A 160 8.19 24.15 7.31
#